data_AF-A0A1C4II95-F1
#
_entry.id   AF-A0A1C4II95-F1
#
_cell.length_a   1.000
_cell.length_b   1.000
_cell.length_c   1.000
_cell.angle_alpha   90.00
_cell.angle_beta   90.00
_cell.angle_gamma   90.00
#
_symmetry.space_group_name_H-M   'P 1'
#
loop_
_entity.id
_entity.type
_entity.pdbx_description
1 polymer ?
#
loop_
_entity_poly.entity_id
_entity_poly.type
_entity_poly.pdbx_seq_one_letter_code
_entity_poly.pdbx_strand_id
1 'polypeptide(L)'
;MITIHLKYEIDPDRVEDFAEYGRRWITLVNRFGGVHHGYFLPSEGDNDIAYALFTFPDFASYERYRKRSAEDPESQAALDLARTTRCIRRYERRFLTPLDHPETPWTQAPGA
;
A
#
# COMPACT_ATOMS: atom_id res chain seq x y z
N MET A 1 -8.53 14.71 -1.91
CA MET A 1 -8.02 13.32 -1.89
C MET A 1 -6.52 13.34 -1.82
N ILE A 2 -5.94 12.34 -1.17
CA ILE A 2 -4.50 12.12 -1.12
C ILE A 2 -4.20 10.65 -1.42
N THR A 3 -3.23 10.39 -2.29
CA THR A 3 -2.72 9.05 -2.57
C THR A 3 -1.39 8.87 -1.87
N ILE A 4 -1.31 7.86 -1.02
CA ILE A 4 -0.08 7.46 -0.36
C ILE A 4 0.60 6.46 -1.29
N HIS A 5 1.83 6.77 -1.67
CA HIS A 5 2.69 5.88 -2.43
C HIS A 5 3.82 5.39 -1.52
N LEU A 6 3.91 4.07 -1.37
CA LEU A 6 4.99 3.39 -0.69
C LEU A 6 5.86 2.69 -1.72
N LYS A 7 7.15 3.03 -1.74
CA LYS A 7 8.19 2.25 -2.41
C LYS A 7 8.95 1.50 -1.32
N TYR A 8 9.01 0.19 -1.42
CA TYR A 8 9.75 -0.68 -0.52
C TYR A 8 11.00 -1.20 -1.21
N GLU A 9 12.11 -1.22 -0.48
CA GLU A 9 13.23 -2.11 -0.73
C GLU A 9 13.02 -3.33 0.15
N ILE A 10 12.84 -4.50 -0.47
CA ILE A 10 12.55 -5.77 0.20
C ILE A 10 13.74 -6.72 0.12
N ASP A 11 13.70 -7.80 0.89
CA ASP A 11 14.67 -8.88 0.76
C ASP A 11 14.25 -9.83 -0.39
N PRO A 12 15.06 -10.00 -1.45
CA PRO A 12 14.71 -10.88 -2.59
C PRO A 12 14.45 -12.33 -2.21
N ASP A 13 15.03 -12.81 -1.10
CA ASP A 13 14.83 -14.17 -0.61
C ASP A 13 13.57 -14.29 0.29
N ARG A 14 12.82 -13.20 0.46
CA ARG A 14 11.65 -13.10 1.37
C ARG A 14 10.45 -12.45 0.68
N VAL A 15 10.34 -12.60 -0.64
CA VAL A 15 9.24 -12.02 -1.42
C VAL A 15 7.89 -12.60 -0.99
N GLU A 16 7.83 -13.87 -0.62
CA GLU A 16 6.60 -14.53 -0.15
C GLU A 16 6.13 -13.96 1.19
N ASP A 17 7.07 -13.70 2.12
CA ASP A 17 6.77 -13.06 3.41
C ASP A 17 6.24 -11.64 3.20
N PHE A 18 6.82 -10.88 2.26
CA PHE A 18 6.32 -9.56 1.88
C PHE A 18 4.95 -9.64 1.17
N ALA A 19 4.71 -10.66 0.34
CA ALA A 19 3.44 -10.86 -0.33
C ALA A 19 2.31 -11.12 0.68
N GLU A 20 2.57 -11.94 1.71
CA GLU A 20 1.64 -12.15 2.81
C GLU A 20 1.39 -10.86 3.60
N TYR A 21 2.45 -10.10 3.91
CA TYR A 21 2.33 -8.77 4.52
C TYR A 21 1.41 -7.85 3.69
N GLY A 22 1.65 -7.76 2.36
CA GLY A 22 0.86 -6.93 1.45
C GLY A 22 -0.61 -7.35 1.38
N ARG A 23 -0.91 -8.65 1.28
CA ARG A 23 -2.29 -9.17 1.26
C ARG A 23 -3.08 -8.77 2.50
N ARG A 24 -2.45 -8.78 3.69
CA ARG A 24 -3.09 -8.29 4.93
C ARG A 24 -3.41 -6.80 4.84
N TRP A 25 -2.47 -5.99 4.38
CA TRP A 25 -2.66 -4.54 4.27
C TRP A 25 -3.72 -4.13 3.25
N ILE A 26 -3.92 -4.88 2.16
CA ILE A 26 -5.04 -4.64 1.23
C ILE A 26 -6.38 -4.64 1.99
N THR A 27 -6.64 -5.69 2.76
CA THR A 27 -7.87 -5.83 3.54
C THR A 27 -7.98 -4.77 4.63
N LEU A 28 -6.89 -4.51 5.35
CA LEU A 28 -6.86 -3.54 6.45
C LEU A 28 -7.13 -2.11 5.96
N VAL A 29 -6.48 -1.66 4.90
CA VAL A 29 -6.67 -0.30 4.35
C VAL A 29 -8.12 -0.08 3.94
N ASN A 30 -8.72 -1.05 3.25
CA ASN A 30 -10.13 -0.98 2.85
C ASN A 30 -11.05 -0.93 4.08
N ARG A 31 -10.79 -1.75 5.11
CA ARG A 31 -11.55 -1.74 6.37
C ARG A 31 -11.47 -0.40 7.11
N PHE A 32 -10.34 0.31 7.00
CA PHE A 32 -10.15 1.62 7.62
C PHE A 32 -10.64 2.80 6.75
N GLY A 33 -11.33 2.54 5.64
CA GLY A 33 -11.94 3.56 4.80
C GLY A 33 -10.98 4.21 3.79
N GLY A 34 -9.84 3.57 3.52
CA GLY A 34 -9.01 3.90 2.36
C GLY A 34 -9.43 3.08 1.14
N VAL A 35 -9.03 3.53 -0.05
CA VAL A 35 -9.17 2.76 -1.29
C VAL A 35 -7.80 2.24 -1.68
N HIS A 36 -7.62 0.92 -1.66
CA HIS A 36 -6.37 0.29 -2.06
C HIS A 36 -6.27 0.12 -3.58
N HIS A 37 -5.17 0.58 -4.20
CA HIS A 37 -4.95 0.52 -5.66
C HIS A 37 -4.08 -0.65 -6.10
N GLY A 38 -3.38 -1.29 -5.18
CA GLY A 38 -2.61 -2.49 -5.46
C GLY A 38 -1.32 -2.57 -4.65
N TYR A 39 -0.90 -3.80 -4.36
CA TYR A 39 0.46 -4.13 -3.95
C TYR A 39 1.13 -4.77 -5.16
N PHE A 40 2.30 -4.27 -5.52
CA PHE A 40 3.03 -4.70 -6.69
C PHE A 40 4.34 -5.32 -6.23
N LEU A 41 4.52 -6.60 -6.54
CA LEU A 41 5.77 -7.32 -6.28
C LEU A 41 6.77 -7.07 -7.42
N PRO A 42 8.06 -7.30 -7.17
CA PRO A 42 9.05 -7.41 -8.24
C PRO A 42 8.62 -8.42 -9.30
N SER A 43 8.89 -8.12 -10.56
CA SER A 43 8.69 -9.02 -11.70
C SER A 43 9.90 -8.89 -12.63
N GLU A 44 9.76 -8.31 -13.82
CA GLU A 44 10.90 -7.96 -14.67
C GLU A 44 11.53 -6.63 -14.22
N GLY A 45 12.84 -6.60 -13.97
CA GLY A 45 13.58 -5.43 -13.50
C GLY A 45 14.21 -5.63 -12.12
N ASP A 46 14.15 -4.60 -11.27
CA ASP A 46 14.65 -4.67 -9.90
C ASP A 46 13.91 -5.77 -9.13
N ASN A 47 14.65 -6.77 -8.63
CA ASN A 47 14.06 -7.92 -7.92
C ASN A 47 13.79 -7.65 -6.43
N ASP A 48 14.12 -6.45 -5.94
CA ASP A 48 14.03 -6.03 -4.55
C ASP A 48 13.14 -4.82 -4.34
N ILE A 49 12.42 -4.36 -5.38
CA ILE A 49 11.54 -3.19 -5.29
C ILE A 49 10.06 -3.60 -5.38
N ALA A 50 9.30 -3.24 -4.35
CA ALA A 50 7.86 -3.41 -4.30
C ALA A 50 7.12 -2.09 -4.05
N TYR A 51 5.85 -2.02 -4.45
CA TYR A 51 5.05 -0.81 -4.32
C TYR A 51 3.70 -1.07 -3.66
N ALA A 52 3.20 -0.06 -2.94
CA ALA A 52 1.79 -0.01 -2.51
C ALA A 52 1.22 1.39 -2.71
N LEU A 53 0.01 1.45 -3.25
CA LEU A 53 -0.72 2.70 -3.44
C LEU A 53 -2.11 2.60 -2.83
N PHE A 54 -2.51 3.63 -2.09
CA PHE A 54 -3.87 3.73 -1.54
C PHE A 54 -4.27 5.18 -1.31
N THR A 55 -5.57 5.47 -1.41
CA THR A 55 -6.11 6.83 -1.34
C THR A 55 -7.05 7.03 -0.16
N PHE A 56 -6.96 8.22 0.45
CA PHE A 56 -7.92 8.73 1.43
C PHE A 56 -8.54 10.06 0.94
N PRO A 57 -9.72 10.44 1.45
CA PRO A 57 -10.36 11.72 1.09
C PRO A 57 -9.48 12.94 1.42
N ASP A 58 -8.76 12.90 2.53
CA ASP A 58 -7.92 13.99 3.03
C ASP A 58 -6.89 13.48 4.06
N PHE A 59 -5.99 14.37 4.50
CA PHE A 59 -4.98 14.06 5.52
C PHE A 59 -5.58 13.71 6.89
N ALA A 60 -6.73 14.26 7.26
CA ALA A 60 -7.37 13.97 8.54
C ALA A 60 -7.89 12.52 8.59
N SER A 61 -8.45 12.04 7.48
CA SER A 61 -8.89 10.65 7.29
C SER A 61 -7.71 9.69 7.34
N TYR A 62 -6.59 10.04 6.69
CA TYR A 62 -5.36 9.28 6.79
C TYR A 62 -4.78 9.25 8.21
N GLU A 63 -4.81 10.36 8.95
CA GLU A 63 -4.35 10.40 10.35
C GLU A 63 -5.21 9.50 11.26
N ARG A 64 -6.54 9.53 11.08
CA ARG A 64 -7.46 8.61 11.78
C ARG A 64 -7.13 7.15 11.48
N TYR A 65 -6.89 6.82 10.21
CA TYR A 65 -6.43 5.50 9.80
C TYR A 65 -5.15 5.10 10.55
N ARG A 66 -4.13 5.97 10.58
CA ARG A 66 -2.87 5.67 11.26
C ARG A 66 -3.07 5.35 12.74
N LYS A 67 -3.85 6.17 13.45
CA LYS A 67 -4.14 5.95 14.88
C LYS A 67 -4.85 4.62 15.11
N ARG A 68 -5.92 4.36 14.37
CA ARG A 68 -6.69 3.11 14.48
C ARG A 68 -5.86 1.88 14.11
N SER A 69 -5.04 1.96 13.07
CA SER A 69 -4.17 0.86 12.65
C SER A 69 -3.07 0.55 13.67
N ALA A 70 -2.64 1.52 14.47
CA ALA A 70 -1.63 1.28 15.50
C ALA A 70 -2.17 0.46 16.68
N GLU A 71 -3.47 0.57 16.96
CA GLU A 71 -4.17 -0.10 18.06
C GLU A 71 -4.83 -1.43 17.64
N ASP A 72 -4.90 -1.70 16.33
CA ASP A 72 -5.58 -2.86 15.78
C ASP A 72 -4.68 -4.13 15.82
N PRO A 73 -5.15 -5.24 16.41
CA PRO A 73 -4.36 -6.46 16.56
C PRO A 73 -3.92 -7.08 15.22
N GLU A 74 -4.75 -7.03 14.19
CA GLU A 74 -4.41 -7.58 12.86
C GLU A 74 -3.31 -6.75 12.18
N SER A 75 -3.38 -5.42 12.32
CA SER A 75 -2.34 -4.50 11.85
C SER A 75 -1.01 -4.73 12.59
N GLN A 76 -1.05 -4.93 13.90
CA GLN A 76 0.13 -5.28 14.69
C GLN A 76 0.73 -6.63 14.26
N ALA A 77 -0.10 -7.64 14.02
CA ALA A 77 0.36 -8.94 13.52
C ALA A 77 1.01 -8.84 12.13
N ALA A 78 0.51 -7.97 11.24
CA ALA A 78 1.16 -7.70 9.96
C ALA A 78 2.52 -6.99 10.15
N LEU A 79 2.62 -6.00 11.03
CA LEU A 79 3.89 -5.35 11.35
C LEU A 79 4.91 -6.32 11.97
N ASP A 80 4.45 -7.21 12.85
CA ASP A 80 5.28 -8.24 13.47
C ASP A 80 5.80 -9.26 12.44
N LEU A 81 4.99 -9.65 11.45
CA LEU A 81 5.44 -10.47 10.32
C LEU A 81 6.63 -9.82 9.60
N ALA A 82 6.51 -8.55 9.21
CA ALA A 82 7.60 -7.84 8.54
C ALA A 82 8.84 -7.70 9.43
N ARG A 83 8.66 -7.43 10.73
CA ARG A 83 9.76 -7.31 11.70
C ARG A 83 10.52 -8.63 11.89
N THR A 84 9.80 -9.73 12.03
CA THR A 84 10.39 -11.05 12.33
C THR A 84 11.07 -11.67 11.12
N THR A 85 10.44 -11.58 9.95
CA THR A 85 11.00 -12.10 8.68
C THR A 85 12.09 -11.20 8.12
N ARG A 86 12.10 -9.91 8.51
CA ARG A 86 12.97 -8.86 7.95
C ARG A 86 12.80 -8.71 6.43
N CYS A 87 11.60 -9.01 5.92
CA CYS A 87 11.31 -8.93 4.48
C CYS A 87 11.35 -7.50 3.93
N ILE A 88 11.26 -6.46 4.77
CA ILE A 88 11.38 -5.04 4.37
C ILE A 88 12.69 -4.47 4.92
N ARG A 89 13.56 -4.00 4.03
CA ARG A 89 14.85 -3.37 4.37
C ARG A 89 14.69 -1.87 4.58
N ARG A 90 13.95 -1.22 3.69
CA ARG A 90 13.69 0.22 3.71
C ARG A 90 12.36 0.50 3.02
N TYR A 91 11.73 1.62 3.37
CA TYR A 91 10.62 2.14 2.57
C TYR A 91 10.66 3.67 2.48
N GLU A 92 10.08 4.18 1.40
CA GLU A 92 9.84 5.59 1.18
C GLU A 92 8.34 5.82 1.11
N ARG A 93 7.87 6.90 1.75
CA ARG A 93 6.46 7.28 1.73
C ARG A 93 6.32 8.65 1.09
N ARG A 94 5.51 8.74 0.05
CA ARG A 94 5.16 9.97 -0.65
C ARG A 94 3.67 10.20 -0.60
N PHE A 95 3.27 11.47 -0.59
CA PHE A 95 1.88 11.90 -0.65
C PHE A 95 1.66 12.61 -1.98
N LEU A 96 0.72 12.10 -2.76
CA LEU A 96 0.45 12.52 -4.13
C LEU A 96 -0.98 13.06 -4.20
N THR A 97 -1.20 14.06 -5.04
CA THR A 97 -2.54 14.51 -5.42
C THR A 97 -2.97 13.67 -6.64
N PRO A 98 -4.03 12.86 -6.55
CA PRO A 98 -4.53 12.16 -7.74
C PRO A 98 -5.06 13.19 -8.74
N LEU A 99 -4.85 12.93 -10.04
CA LEU A 99 -5.36 13.79 -11.11
C LEU A 99 -6.90 13.74 -11.17
N ASP A 100 -7.46 12.53 -11.07
CA ASP A 100 -8.90 12.27 -11.16
C ASP A 100 -9.39 11.37 -10.01
N HIS A 101 -10.70 11.33 -9.80
CA HIS A 101 -11.33 10.44 -8.82
C HIS A 101 -11.23 8.98 -9.30
N PRO A 102 -10.84 8.01 -8.45
CA PRO A 102 -10.67 6.60 -8.82
C PRO A 102 -11.95 5.90 -9.31
N GLU A 103 -13.11 6.55 -9.18
CA GLU A 103 -14.40 6.05 -9.69
C GLU A 103 -14.69 6.48 -11.13
N THR A 104 -13.78 7.23 -11.79
CA THR A 104 -13.93 7.60 -13.20
C THR A 104 -13.16 6.58 -14.04
N PRO A 105 -13.83 5.70 -14.82
CA PRO A 105 -13.13 4.79 -15.71
C PRO A 105 -12.36 5.58 -16.77
N TRP A 106 -11.12 5.19 -17.06
CA TRP A 106 -10.33 5.71 -18.19
C TRP A 106 -10.93 5.38 -19.57
N THR A 107 -12.03 4.62 -19.60
CA THR A 107 -12.76 4.25 -20.81
C THR A 107 -13.76 5.32 -21.23
N GLN A 108 -13.26 6.45 -21.70
CA GLN A 108 -13.76 7.09 -22.93
C GLN A 108 -12.59 7.76 -23.64
N ALA A 109 -11.85 7.00 -24.43
CA ALA A 109 -11.16 7.59 -25.57
C ALA A 109 -12.25 7.89 -26.62
N PRO A 110 -12.51 9.16 -27.00
CA PRO A 110 -13.38 9.44 -28.13
C PRO A 110 -12.65 9.07 -29.44
N GLY A 111 -13.24 8.14 -30.19
CA GLY A 111 -13.14 8.09 -31.65
C GLY A 111 -11.87 7.48 -32.24
N ALA A 112 -12.00 6.23 -32.70
CA ALA A 112 -11.46 5.86 -34.01
C ALA A 112 -12.17 6.64 -35.13
#